data_AF-A0A2G2ADR9-F1
#
_entry.id   AF-A0A2G2ADR9-F1
#
_cell.length_a   1.000
_cell.length_b   1.000
_cell.length_c   1.000
_cell.angle_alpha   90.00
_cell.angle_beta   90.00
_cell.angle_gamma   90.00
#
_symmetry.space_group_name_H-M   'P 1'
#
loop_
_entity.id
_entity.type
_entity.pdbx_description
1 polymer ?
#
loop_
_entity_poly.entity_id
_entity_poly.type
_entity_poly.pdbx_seq_one_letter_code
_entity_poly.pdbx_strand_id
1 'polypeptide(L)'
;MTENKKTNVEKVVQHLNTKWGNRPCPMCGEKSWTVSDTVYELREFHGGNVVLGSGPIFPVIPVSCNNCGNSIMVNALQSGAIEKPDVEPKENNG
;
A
#
# COMPACT_ATOMS: atom_id res chain seq x y z
N MET A 1 -3.11 -22.29 -7.30
CA MET A 1 -2.36 -21.69 -6.17
C MET A 1 -1.48 -20.62 -6.78
N THR A 2 -1.94 -19.37 -6.78
CA THR A 2 -1.16 -18.25 -7.28
C THR A 2 -0.04 -17.96 -6.29
N GLU A 3 1.19 -17.92 -6.80
CA GLU A 3 2.38 -17.57 -6.04
C GLU A 3 2.22 -16.14 -5.51
N ASN A 4 2.02 -15.98 -4.20
CA ASN A 4 1.94 -14.67 -3.57
C ASN A 4 3.31 -14.01 -3.72
N LYS A 5 3.44 -13.06 -4.66
CA LYS A 5 4.63 -12.22 -4.79
C LYS A 5 4.78 -11.47 -3.46
N LYS A 6 5.76 -11.90 -2.65
CA LYS A 6 5.96 -11.42 -1.29
C LYS A 6 6.32 -9.93 -1.31
N THR A 7 5.61 -9.13 -0.53
CA THR A 7 5.88 -7.70 -0.35
C THR A 7 7.31 -7.49 0.14
N ASN A 8 8.03 -6.53 -0.44
CA ASN A 8 9.35 -6.11 0.07
C ASN A 8 9.18 -5.10 1.21
N VAL A 9 9.09 -5.60 2.44
CA VAL A 9 8.85 -4.77 3.64
C VAL A 9 10.04 -3.84 3.91
N GLU A 10 11.27 -4.25 3.61
CA GLU A 10 12.46 -3.44 3.80
C GLU A 10 12.39 -2.15 2.97
N LYS A 11 11.87 -2.22 1.74
CA LYS A 11 11.64 -1.04 0.89
C LYS A 11 10.61 -0.09 1.49
N VAL A 12 9.55 -0.62 2.10
CA VAL A 12 8.56 0.19 2.82
C VAL A 12 9.21 0.92 4.00
N VAL A 13 9.99 0.21 4.82
CA VAL A 13 10.68 0.80 5.97
C VAL A 13 11.67 1.88 5.53
N GLN A 14 12.43 1.64 4.46
CA GLN A 14 13.32 2.65 3.88
C GLN A 14 12.55 3.89 3.39
N HIS A 15 11.42 3.68 2.71
CA HIS A 15 10.56 4.77 2.24
C HIS A 15 10.02 5.59 3.42
N LEU A 16 9.53 4.93 4.47
CA LEU A 16 9.05 5.58 5.69
C LEU A 16 10.16 6.35 6.40
N ASN A 17 11.34 5.77 6.60
CA ASN A 17 12.46 6.45 7.21
C ASN A 17 12.87 7.72 6.45
N THR A 18 12.78 7.69 5.11
CA THR A 18 13.14 8.82 4.25
C THR A 18 12.05 9.90 4.19
N LYS A 19 10.78 9.49 4.07
CA LYS A 19 9.66 10.41 3.81
C LYS A 19 8.90 10.80 5.08
N TRP A 20 8.66 9.84 5.97
CA TRP A 20 7.96 10.02 7.24
C TRP A 20 8.91 10.42 8.37
N GLY A 21 10.10 9.81 8.44
CA GLY A 21 11.10 10.06 9.48
C GLY A 21 10.58 9.72 10.87
N ASN A 22 10.89 10.57 11.85
CA ASN A 22 10.55 10.37 13.27
C ASN A 22 9.21 11.02 13.70
N ARG A 23 8.27 11.19 12.76
CA ARG A 23 6.98 11.83 13.05
C ARG A 23 6.11 10.91 13.92
N PRO A 24 5.55 11.41 15.03
CA PRO A 24 4.71 10.62 15.90
C PRO A 24 3.37 10.27 15.23
N CYS A 25 2.67 9.30 15.80
CA CYS A 25 1.30 8.98 15.45
C CYS A 25 0.42 10.24 15.58
N PRO A 26 -0.31 10.64 14.54
CA PRO A 26 -1.14 11.86 14.59
C PRO A 26 -2.34 11.73 15.53
N MET A 27 -2.72 10.51 15.91
CA MET A 27 -3.84 10.25 16.80
C MET A 27 -3.44 10.27 18.29
N CYS A 28 -2.28 9.69 18.65
CA CYS A 28 -1.91 9.50 20.07
C CYS A 28 -0.50 9.99 20.45
N GLY A 29 0.31 10.47 19.51
CA GLY A 29 1.66 10.96 19.79
C GLY A 29 2.74 9.89 19.92
N GLU A 30 2.39 8.60 19.98
CA GLU A 30 3.35 7.51 20.13
C GLU A 30 4.14 7.22 18.83
N LYS A 31 5.35 6.66 18.95
CA LYS A 31 6.26 6.40 17.80
C LYS A 31 6.47 4.91 17.52
N SER A 32 5.56 4.07 18.00
CA SER A 32 5.59 2.64 17.78
C SER A 32 4.65 2.24 16.65
N TRP A 33 5.20 1.60 15.62
CA TRP A 33 4.50 1.25 14.38
C TRP A 33 4.77 -0.20 13.97
N THR A 34 3.78 -0.84 13.37
CA THR A 34 3.90 -2.12 12.66
C THR A 34 3.62 -1.91 11.18
N VAL A 35 4.49 -2.43 10.32
CA VAL A 35 4.32 -2.40 8.86
C VAL A 35 3.75 -3.75 8.41
N SER A 36 2.64 -3.73 7.67
CA SER A 36 2.06 -4.93 7.07
C SER A 36 3.01 -5.53 6.02
N ASP A 37 3.09 -6.86 5.98
CA ASP A 37 3.77 -7.62 4.93
C ASP A 37 2.86 -7.94 3.74
N THR A 38 1.62 -7.44 3.78
CA THR A 38 0.58 -7.68 2.79
C THR A 38 0.15 -6.37 2.14
N VAL A 39 0.05 -6.38 0.81
CA VAL A 39 -0.52 -5.29 0.01
C VAL A 39 -2.03 -5.52 -0.12
N TYR A 40 -2.79 -4.45 0.05
CA TYR A 40 -4.24 -4.42 -0.10
C TYR A 40 -4.64 -3.49 -1.23
N GLU A 41 -5.80 -3.74 -1.81
CA GLU A 41 -6.40 -2.87 -2.81
C GLU A 41 -7.34 -1.88 -2.11
N LEU A 42 -6.99 -0.60 -2.15
CA LEU A 42 -7.92 0.47 -1.83
C LEU A 42 -8.64 0.87 -3.11
N ARG A 43 -9.97 0.71 -3.09
CA ARG A 43 -10.87 1.02 -4.20
C ARG A 43 -11.99 1.93 -3.73
N GLU A 44 -12.65 2.57 -4.69
CA GLU A 44 -13.85 3.36 -4.41
C GLU A 44 -14.93 2.49 -3.75
N PHE A 45 -15.61 3.07 -2.76
CA PHE A 45 -16.61 2.37 -1.99
C PHE A 45 -17.96 2.36 -2.72
N HIS A 46 -18.37 1.18 -3.21
CA HIS A 46 -19.66 0.98 -3.86
C HIS A 46 -20.60 0.14 -2.99
N GLY A 47 -20.76 0.53 -1.72
CA GLY A 47 -21.62 -0.20 -0.77
C GLY A 47 -21.13 -1.61 -0.45
N GLY A 48 -19.83 -1.86 -0.58
CA GLY A 48 -19.21 -3.19 -0.46
C GLY A 48 -19.17 -4.01 -1.74
N ASN A 49 -19.97 -3.65 -2.77
CA ASN A 49 -20.00 -4.39 -4.04
C ASN A 49 -18.71 -4.23 -4.83
N VAL A 50 -18.24 -5.32 -5.43
CA VAL A 50 -17.13 -5.28 -6.40
C VAL A 50 -17.71 -4.87 -7.75
N VAL A 51 -17.32 -3.69 -8.23
CA VAL A 51 -17.76 -3.18 -9.53
C VAL A 51 -16.55 -3.24 -10.47
N LEU A 52 -16.63 -4.04 -11.52
CA LEU A 52 -15.54 -4.17 -12.49
C LEU A 52 -15.42 -2.89 -13.32
N GLY A 53 -14.20 -2.37 -13.45
CA GLY A 53 -13.92 -1.17 -14.23
C GLY A 53 -14.38 0.15 -13.58
N SER A 54 -14.73 0.15 -12.29
CA SER A 54 -15.28 1.34 -11.61
C SER A 54 -14.25 2.39 -11.21
N GLY A 55 -13.01 2.29 -11.68
CA GLY A 55 -12.00 3.32 -11.46
C GLY A 55 -10.66 2.78 -11.00
N PRO A 56 -9.76 3.67 -10.55
CA PRO A 56 -8.40 3.31 -10.18
C PRO A 56 -8.38 2.43 -8.93
N ILE A 57 -7.51 1.41 -8.95
CA ILE A 57 -7.16 0.62 -7.77
C ILE A 57 -5.85 1.15 -7.23
N PHE A 58 -5.82 1.48 -5.93
CA PHE A 58 -4.63 1.94 -5.25
C PHE A 58 -4.05 0.79 -4.41
N PRO A 59 -2.89 0.23 -4.78
CA PRO A 59 -2.23 -0.77 -3.94
C PRO A 59 -1.62 -0.06 -2.73
N VAL A 60 -2.02 -0.47 -1.53
CA VAL A 60 -1.62 0.15 -0.27
C VAL A 60 -1.07 -0.87 0.73
N ILE A 61 -0.15 -0.41 1.58
CA ILE A 61 0.40 -1.15 2.71
C ILE A 61 0.00 -0.40 3.98
N PRO A 62 -0.83 -1.03 4.83
CA PRO A 62 -1.15 -0.48 6.14
C PRO A 62 0.08 -0.40 7.04
N VAL A 63 0.29 0.75 7.66
CA VAL A 63 1.25 0.96 8.76
C VAL A 63 0.46 1.39 9.97
N SER A 64 0.40 0.52 10.98
CA SER A 64 -0.49 0.64 12.12
C SER A 64 0.27 1.08 13.36
N CYS A 65 -0.25 2.07 14.09
CA CYS A 65 0.31 2.44 15.38
C CYS A 65 0.02 1.34 16.40
N ASN A 66 1.06 0.88 17.09
CA ASN A 66 0.96 -0.22 18.06
C ASN A 66 0.23 0.18 19.36
N ASN A 67 0.00 1.47 19.59
CA ASN A 67 -0.67 1.96 20.79
C ASN A 67 -2.18 2.17 20.57
N CYS A 68 -2.56 2.99 19.59
CA CYS A 68 -3.95 3.38 19.37
C CYS A 68 -4.62 2.73 18.14
N GLY A 69 -3.87 1.96 17.35
CA GLY A 69 -4.39 1.30 16.14
C GLY A 69 -4.58 2.21 14.93
N ASN A 70 -4.31 3.53 15.04
CA ASN A 70 -4.36 4.42 13.88
C ASN A 70 -3.47 3.89 12.76
N SER A 71 -4.06 3.68 11.59
CA SER A 71 -3.39 3.14 10.43
C SER A 71 -3.23 4.21 9.36
N ILE A 72 -2.02 4.35 8.84
CA ILE A 72 -1.76 5.12 7.62
C ILE A 72 -1.58 4.15 6.46
N MET A 73 -2.07 4.54 5.28
CA MET A 73 -2.01 3.71 4.07
C MET A 73 -0.91 4.23 3.17
N VAL A 74 0.17 3.45 3.00
CA VAL A 74 1.31 3.81 2.14
C VAL A 74 1.12 3.19 0.76
N ASN A 75 1.25 3.98 -0.31
CA ASN A 75 1.16 3.44 -1.67
C ASN A 75 2.31 2.45 -1.96
N ALA A 76 1.97 1.20 -2.27
CA ALA A 76 2.93 0.10 -2.39
C ALA A 76 3.86 0.22 -3.60
N LEU A 77 3.40 0.83 -4.70
CA LEU A 77 4.21 1.09 -5.88
C LEU A 77 5.24 2.19 -5.60
N GLN A 78 4.81 3.28 -4.96
CA GLN A 78 5.68 4.42 -4.64
C GLN A 78 6.70 4.09 -3.53
N SER A 79 6.36 3.16 -2.62
CA SER A 79 7.31 2.66 -1.63
C SER A 79 8.29 1.62 -2.20
N GLY A 80 8.07 1.14 -3.43
CA GLY A 80 8.87 0.06 -4.03
C GLY A 80 8.66 -1.30 -3.37
N ALA A 81 7.52 -1.48 -2.69
CA ALA A 81 7.19 -2.73 -2.00
C ALA A 81 6.73 -3.82 -2.98
N ILE A 82 6.18 -3.38 -4.12
CA ILE A 82 5.87 -4.19 -5.28
C ILE A 82 6.37 -3.48 -6.53
N GLU A 83 6.66 -4.27 -7.56
CA GLU A 83 7.01 -3.76 -8.88
C GLU A 83 5.75 -3.29 -9.63
N LYS A 84 5.91 -2.31 -10.51
CA LYS A 84 4.86 -2.00 -11.48
C LYS A 84 4.69 -3.22 -12.38
N PRO A 85 3.46 -3.65 -12.69
CA PRO A 85 3.24 -4.66 -13.71
C PRO A 85 3.86 -4.18 -15.03
N ASP A 86 4.59 -5.06 -15.70
CA ASP A 86 5.04 -4.82 -17.06
C ASP A 86 3.80 -4.89 -17.96
N VAL A 87 3.20 -3.75 -18.24
CA VAL A 87 2.11 -3.67 -19.23
C VAL A 87 2.78 -3.46 -20.58
N GLU A 88 2.94 -4.53 -21.36
CA GLU A 88 3.30 -4.39 -22.76
C GLU A 88 2.26 -3.48 -23.46
N PRO A 89 2.69 -2.45 -24.21
CA PRO A 89 1.77 -1.62 -24.96
C PRO A 89 0.91 -2.51 -25.87
N LYS A 90 -0.42 -2.39 -25.79
CA LYS A 90 -1.30 -3.06 -26.75
C LYS A 90 -0.96 -2.52 -28.14
N GLU A 91 -0.46 -3.37 -29.03
CA GLU A 91 -0.36 -3.04 -30.45
C GLU A 91 -1.76 -2.67 -30.96
N ASN A 92 -1.90 -1.42 -31.41
CA ASN A 92 -3.09 -0.96 -32.10
C ASN A 92 -3.10 -1.58 -33.50
N ASN A 93 -3.68 -2.76 -33.63
CA ASN A 93 -4.01 -3.34 -34.94
C ASN A 93 -5.25 -2.63 -35.47
N GLY A 94 -5.03 -1.48 -36.12
CA GLY A 94 -6.02 -0.78 -36.94
C GLY A 94 -6.29 -1.50 -38.25
#